data_AF-A0A8S0QE94-F1
#
_entry.id   AF-A0A8S0QE94-F1
#
_cell.length_a   1.000
_cell.length_b   1.000
_cell.length_c   1.000
_cell.angle_alpha   90.00
_cell.angle_beta   90.00
_cell.angle_gamma   90.00
#
_symmetry.space_group_name_H-M   'P 1'
#
loop_
_entity.id
_entity.type
_entity.pdbx_description
1 polymer ?
#
loop_
_entity_poly.entity_id
_entity_poly.type
_entity_poly.pdbx_seq_one_letter_code
_entity_poly.pdbx_strand_id
1 'polypeptide(L)'
;MSGAGKKVADVAFKAGRTIDWEGMAKLLVSDDARKEFATLRRAFDEVNTQLQTKFSQEPEPVDWEYYRKGIGFRLVDMYKQAYDEVKIPQFVDNVTPQYKPKFDALVRRFLELSALFLGIAI
;
A
#
# COMPACT_ATOMS: atom_id res chain seq x y z
N MET A 1 2.80 -3.73 -18.96
CA MET A 1 3.65 -4.06 -17.79
C MET A 1 2.81 -3.99 -16.51
N SER A 2 1.95 -4.98 -16.27
CA SER A 2 0.94 -5.04 -15.16
C SER A 2 1.48 -5.74 -13.88
N GLY A 3 2.66 -6.38 -13.96
CA GLY A 3 3.13 -7.29 -12.90
C GLY A 3 3.73 -6.63 -11.65
N ALA A 4 4.09 -5.34 -11.67
CA ALA A 4 4.77 -4.71 -10.53
C ALA A 4 3.79 -4.27 -9.42
N GLY A 5 2.68 -3.62 -9.77
CA GLY A 5 1.66 -3.17 -8.81
C GLY A 5 0.97 -4.33 -8.09
N LYS A 6 0.62 -5.40 -8.82
CA LYS A 6 0.02 -6.61 -8.26
C LYS A 6 0.94 -7.31 -7.25
N LYS A 7 2.25 -7.35 -7.53
CA LYS A 7 3.25 -7.93 -6.60
C LYS A 7 3.41 -7.10 -5.33
N VAL A 8 3.40 -5.77 -5.41
CA VAL A 8 3.51 -4.89 -4.23
C VAL A 8 2.27 -5.00 -3.36
N ALA A 9 1.07 -5.04 -3.95
CA ALA A 9 -0.17 -5.27 -3.23
C ALA A 9 -0.19 -6.65 -2.54
N ASP A 10 0.26 -7.71 -3.22
CA ASP A 10 0.34 -9.06 -2.65
C ASP A 10 1.37 -9.16 -1.50
N VAL A 11 2.52 -8.48 -1.62
CA VAL A 11 3.55 -8.46 -0.56
C VAL A 11 3.05 -7.66 0.65
N ALA A 12 2.45 -6.49 0.45
CA ALA A 12 1.86 -5.69 1.53
C ALA A 12 0.71 -6.44 2.23
N PHE A 13 -0.10 -7.16 1.46
CA PHE A 13 -1.19 -7.97 1.99
C PHE A 13 -0.70 -9.18 2.82
N LYS A 14 0.33 -9.89 2.33
CA LYS A 14 0.95 -10.99 3.08
C LYS A 14 1.61 -10.50 4.36
N ALA A 15 2.33 -9.38 4.29
CA ALA A 15 2.91 -8.74 5.47
C ALA A 15 1.79 -8.36 6.47
N GLY A 16 0.70 -7.76 5.99
CA GLY A 16 -0.46 -7.36 6.79
C GLY A 16 -1.13 -8.47 7.59
N ARG A 17 -1.29 -9.66 6.99
CA ARG A 17 -1.84 -10.84 7.69
C ARG A 17 -0.92 -11.39 8.79
N THR A 18 0.36 -11.03 8.76
CA THR A 18 1.37 -11.52 9.70
C THR A 18 1.62 -10.53 10.84
N ILE A 19 0.94 -9.37 10.84
CA ILE A 19 1.04 -8.38 11.91
C ILE A 19 0.19 -8.85 13.11
N ASP A 20 0.85 -9.09 14.24
CA ASP A 20 0.19 -9.35 15.51
C ASP A 20 -0.30 -8.04 16.15
N TRP A 21 -1.45 -7.55 15.66
CA TRP A 21 -2.08 -6.33 16.16
C TRP A 21 -2.46 -6.43 17.65
N GLU A 22 -2.83 -7.62 18.13
CA GLU A 22 -3.21 -7.85 19.53
C GLU A 22 -1.99 -7.85 20.45
N GLY A 23 -0.87 -8.45 20.03
CA GLY A 23 0.40 -8.38 20.74
C GLY A 23 0.93 -6.95 20.83
N MET A 24 0.87 -6.20 19.73
CA MET A 24 1.30 -4.80 19.71
C MET A 24 0.43 -3.91 20.61
N ALA A 25 -0.89 -4.11 20.64
CA ALA A 25 -1.79 -3.37 21.51
C ALA A 25 -1.48 -3.57 23.01
N LYS A 26 -1.08 -4.79 23.40
CA LYS A 26 -0.72 -5.12 24.79
C LYS A 26 0.56 -4.44 25.28
N LEU A 27 1.46 -4.08 24.38
CA LEU A 27 2.69 -3.36 24.71
C LEU A 27 2.45 -1.85 24.91
N LEU A 28 1.27 -1.34 24.56
CA LEU A 28 0.91 0.07 24.72
C LEU A 28 0.40 0.36 26.13
N VAL A 29 1.20 1.13 26.86
CA VAL A 29 0.94 1.49 28.26
C VAL A 29 0.16 2.80 28.39
N SER A 30 0.28 3.71 27.42
CA SER A 30 -0.43 5.01 27.40
C SER A 30 -1.77 4.91 26.66
N ASP A 31 -2.81 5.53 27.21
CA ASP A 31 -4.15 5.57 26.60
C ASP A 31 -4.17 6.37 25.28
N ASP A 32 -3.36 7.43 25.17
CA ASP A 32 -3.17 8.17 23.92
C ASP A 32 -2.53 7.28 22.84
N ALA A 33 -1.54 6.46 23.22
CA ALA A 33 -0.90 5.55 22.30
C ALA A 33 -1.85 4.45 21.82
N ARG A 34 -2.74 3.96 22.69
CA ARG A 34 -3.80 2.99 22.31
C ARG A 34 -4.79 3.59 21.31
N LYS A 35 -5.16 4.87 21.48
CA LYS A 35 -6.08 5.59 20.60
C LYS A 35 -5.47 5.80 19.20
N GLU A 36 -4.22 6.25 19.14
CA GLU A 36 -3.49 6.42 17.87
C GLU A 36 -3.27 5.06 17.18
N PHE A 37 -2.96 4.00 17.94
CA PHE A 37 -2.80 2.66 17.40
C PHE A 37 -4.10 2.08 16.82
N ALA A 38 -5.24 2.28 17.49
CA ALA A 38 -6.54 1.87 16.98
C ALA A 38 -6.90 2.62 15.67
N THR A 39 -6.51 3.89 15.58
CA THR A 39 -6.70 4.71 14.37
C THR A 39 -5.81 4.21 13.23
N LEU A 40 -4.55 3.87 13.51
CA LEU A 40 -3.61 3.28 12.56
C LEU A 40 -4.11 1.93 12.03
N ARG A 41 -4.59 1.05 12.91
CA ARG A 41 -5.16 -0.26 12.52
C ARG A 41 -6.35 -0.08 11.58
N ARG A 42 -7.25 0.85 11.89
CA ARG A 42 -8.39 1.18 11.00
C ARG A 42 -7.95 1.67 9.62
N ALA A 43 -7.01 2.62 9.58
CA ALA A 43 -6.50 3.13 8.31
C ALA A 43 -5.81 2.03 7.49
N PHE A 44 -5.08 1.11 8.16
CA PHE A 44 -4.47 -0.04 7.52
C PHE A 44 -5.52 -0.99 6.93
N ASP A 45 -6.54 -1.36 7.70
CA ASP A 45 -7.61 -2.27 7.26
C ASP A 45 -8.41 -1.66 6.10
N GLU A 46 -8.65 -0.35 6.12
CA GLU A 46 -9.32 0.37 5.03
C GLU A 46 -8.50 0.32 3.74
N VAL A 47 -7.22 0.71 3.79
CA VAL A 47 -6.32 0.66 2.62
C VAL A 47 -6.19 -0.76 2.10
N ASN A 48 -6.06 -1.74 2.99
CA ASN A 48 -5.96 -3.15 2.64
C ASN A 48 -7.23 -3.66 1.95
N THR A 49 -8.40 -3.27 2.43
CA THR A 49 -9.70 -3.61 1.82
C THR A 49 -9.86 -2.95 0.45
N GLN A 50 -9.46 -1.69 0.30
CA GLN A 50 -9.51 -0.97 -0.97
C GLN A 50 -8.57 -1.59 -2.02
N LEU A 51 -7.35 -1.96 -1.63
CA LEU A 51 -6.40 -2.65 -2.50
C LEU A 51 -6.96 -4.00 -2.99
N GLN A 52 -7.57 -4.78 -2.11
CA GLN A 52 -8.15 -6.09 -2.47
C GLN A 52 -9.36 -5.98 -3.40
N THR A 53 -10.23 -5.00 -3.18
CA THR A 53 -11.54 -4.92 -3.86
C THR A 53 -11.53 -4.07 -5.12
N LYS A 54 -10.79 -2.95 -5.15
CA LYS A 54 -10.88 -1.94 -6.21
C LYS A 54 -9.74 -1.98 -7.21
N PHE A 55 -8.54 -2.38 -6.78
CA PHE A 55 -7.33 -2.36 -7.62
C PHE A 55 -6.96 -3.74 -8.20
N SER A 56 -7.58 -4.81 -7.71
CA SER A 56 -7.46 -6.15 -8.30
C SER A 56 -8.34 -6.38 -9.53
N GLN A 57 -9.22 -5.43 -9.86
CA GLN A 57 -10.04 -5.48 -11.06
C GLN A 57 -9.27 -4.84 -12.20
N GLU A 58 -8.76 -5.65 -13.14
CA GLU A 58 -8.34 -5.10 -14.43
C GLU A 58 -9.57 -4.47 -15.09
N PRO A 59 -9.48 -3.23 -15.61
CA PRO A 59 -10.62 -2.59 -16.26
C PRO A 59 -11.12 -3.48 -17.39
N GLU A 60 -12.44 -3.63 -17.52
CA GLU A 60 -13.03 -4.50 -18.53
C GLU A 60 -12.50 -4.13 -19.92
N PRO A 61 -12.05 -5.12 -20.73
CA PRO A 61 -11.54 -4.85 -22.06
C PRO A 61 -12.57 -4.10 -22.90
N VAL A 62 -12.18 -2.97 -23.48
CA VAL A 62 -13.06 -2.21 -24.37
C VAL A 62 -13.29 -3.01 -25.66
N ASP A 63 -14.57 -3.31 -25.96
CA ASP A 63 -14.96 -3.98 -27.21
C ASP A 63 -14.97 -2.98 -28.38
N TRP A 64 -13.78 -2.71 -28.92
CA TRP A 64 -13.60 -1.81 -30.04
C TRP A 64 -14.31 -2.28 -31.32
N GLU A 65 -14.54 -3.59 -31.52
CA GLU A 65 -15.22 -4.10 -32.72
C GLU A 65 -16.72 -3.84 -32.69
N TYR A 66 -17.35 -3.96 -31.51
CA TYR A 66 -18.73 -3.57 -31.31
C TYR A 66 -18.96 -2.08 -31.64
N TYR A 67 -18.10 -1.19 -31.14
CA TYR A 67 -18.23 0.25 -31.41
C TYR A 67 -17.92 0.62 -32.87
N ARG A 68 -17.01 -0.09 -33.54
CA ARG A 68 -16.74 0.11 -34.98
C ARG A 68 -17.98 -0.10 -35.84
N LYS A 69 -18.85 -1.06 -35.49
CA LYS A 69 -20.08 -1.37 -36.24
C LYS A 69 -21.16 -0.30 -36.11
N GLY A 70 -21.23 0.40 -34.97
CA GLY A 70 -22.27 1.39 -34.70
C GLY A 70 -21.90 2.84 -35.02
N ILE A 71 -20.65 3.24 -34.78
CA ILE A 71 -20.21 4.66 -34.80
C ILE A 71 -19.35 4.97 -36.03
N GLY A 72 -18.73 3.96 -36.63
CA GLY A 72 -17.85 4.08 -37.80
C GLY A 72 -16.37 3.99 -37.45
N PHE A 73 -15.58 3.42 -38.37
CA PHE A 73 -14.22 2.95 -38.08
C PHE A 73 -13.24 4.06 -37.68
N ARG A 74 -13.31 5.25 -38.31
CA ARG A 74 -12.36 6.35 -38.09
C ARG A 74 -12.34 6.86 -36.65
N LEU A 75 -13.52 7.06 -36.06
CA LEU A 75 -13.63 7.62 -34.72
C LEU A 75 -13.13 6.61 -33.68
N VAL A 76 -13.55 5.34 -33.83
CA VAL A 76 -13.17 4.26 -32.92
C VAL A 76 -11.67 3.95 -32.99
N ASP A 77 -11.07 4.02 -34.18
CA ASP A 77 -9.62 3.83 -34.34
C ASP A 77 -8.79 4.96 -33.72
N MET A 78 -9.26 6.20 -33.84
CA MET A 78 -8.61 7.34 -33.18
C MET A 78 -8.66 7.22 -31.65
N TYR A 79 -9.81 6.81 -31.09
CA TYR A 79 -9.93 6.59 -29.64
C TYR A 79 -9.15 5.38 -29.14
N LYS A 80 -9.09 4.30 -29.93
CA LYS A 80 -8.26 3.14 -29.62
C LYS A 80 -6.78 3.51 -29.55
N GLN A 81 -6.30 4.26 -30.55
CA GLN A 81 -4.92 4.74 -30.57
C GLN A 81 -4.62 5.66 -29.38
N ALA A 82 -5.50 6.61 -29.08
CA ALA A 82 -5.35 7.48 -27.93
C ALA A 82 -5.36 6.69 -26.60
N TYR A 83 -6.22 5.68 -26.47
CA TYR A 83 -6.28 4.82 -25.29
C TYR A 83 -5.00 3.99 -25.10
N ASP A 84 -4.46 3.43 -26.18
CA ASP A 84 -3.22 2.65 -26.16
C ASP A 84 -1.98 3.52 -25.88
N GLU A 85 -2.00 4.80 -26.28
CA GLU A 85 -0.93 5.77 -26.00
C GLU A 85 -0.96 6.35 -24.57
N VAL A 86 -2.10 6.25 -23.87
CA VAL A 86 -2.24 6.75 -22.49
C VAL A 86 -1.40 5.89 -21.54
N LYS A 87 -0.31 6.49 -21.05
CA LYS A 87 0.49 5.92 -19.96
C LYS A 87 -0.17 6.26 -18.63
N ILE A 88 -0.74 5.26 -17.97
CA ILE A 88 -1.25 5.42 -16.60
C ILE A 88 -0.06 5.75 -15.68
N PRO A 89 -0.06 6.91 -15.00
CA PRO A 89 1.00 7.25 -14.05
C PRO A 89 1.09 6.18 -12.97
N GLN A 90 2.30 5.66 -12.76
CA GLN A 90 2.55 4.72 -11.68
C GLN A 90 2.75 5.50 -10.38
N PHE A 91 2.26 4.94 -9.27
CA PHE A 91 2.49 5.50 -7.95
C PHE A 91 3.98 5.50 -7.62
N VAL A 92 4.54 6.68 -7.37
CA VAL A 92 5.93 6.83 -6.92
C VAL A 92 5.94 6.86 -5.40
N ASP A 93 6.50 5.83 -4.79
CA ASP A 93 6.63 5.74 -3.33
C ASP A 93 7.70 6.70 -2.81
N ASN A 94 7.26 7.92 -2.49
CA ASN A 94 8.09 8.96 -1.87
C ASN A 94 8.10 8.89 -0.34
N VAL A 95 7.33 7.97 0.24
CA VAL A 95 6.96 7.98 1.67
C VAL A 95 7.85 6.99 2.42
N THR A 96 7.98 5.76 1.95
CA THR A 96 8.81 4.72 2.58
C THR A 96 10.26 5.16 2.88
N PRO A 97 10.96 5.88 1.99
CA PRO A 97 12.33 6.36 2.27
C PRO A 97 12.41 7.38 3.42
N GLN A 98 11.33 8.10 3.71
CA GLN A 98 11.28 9.12 4.76
C GLN A 98 11.04 8.53 6.16
N TYR A 99 10.26 7.44 6.23
CA TYR A 99 9.88 6.83 7.51
C TYR A 99 10.86 5.75 7.98
N LYS A 100 11.58 5.10 7.04
CA LYS A 100 12.62 4.12 7.38
C LYS A 100 13.67 4.67 8.38
N PRO A 101 14.32 5.82 8.14
CA PRO A 101 15.33 6.33 9.07
C PRO A 101 14.76 6.71 10.44
N LYS A 102 13.50 7.17 10.50
CA LYS A 102 12.82 7.49 11.76
C LYS A 102 12.52 6.23 12.58
N PHE A 103 12.10 5.16 11.90
CA PHE A 103 11.87 3.87 12.54
C PHE A 103 13.18 3.26 13.07
N ASP A 104 14.23 3.24 12.24
CA ASP A 104 15.55 2.72 12.62
C ASP A 104 16.13 3.49 13.83
N ALA A 105 15.95 4.81 13.88
CA ALA A 105 16.36 5.63 15.04
C ALA A 105 15.58 5.28 16.32
N LEU A 106 14.28 4.98 16.20
CA LEU A 106 13.46 4.58 17.35
C LEU A 106 13.90 3.23 17.92
N VAL A 107 14.18 2.26 17.05
CA VAL A 107 14.70 0.93 17.43
C VAL A 107 16.04 1.06 18.13
N ARG A 108 16.94 1.89 17.59
CA ARG A 108 18.24 2.14 18.21
C ARG A 108 18.10 2.74 19.60
N ARG A 109 17.23 3.75 19.77
CA ARG A 109 16.96 4.36 21.09
C ARG A 109 16.37 3.34 22.07
N PHE A 110 15.51 2.45 21.61
CA PHE A 110 14.95 1.38 22.44
C PHE A 110 16.04 0.39 22.90
N LEU A 111 16.95 0.00 22.00
CA LEU A 111 18.10 -0.85 22.32
C LEU A 111 19.06 -0.18 23.32
N GLU A 112 19.32 1.11 23.16
CA GLU A 112 20.16 1.88 24.10
C GLU A 112 19.51 1.96 25.48
N LEU A 113 18.20 2.24 25.56
CA LEU A 113 17.46 2.28 26.83
C LEU A 113 17.37 0.90 27.51
N SER A 114 17.23 -0.18 26.74
CA SER A 114 17.18 -1.53 27.31
C SER A 114 18.54 -2.00 27.83
N ALA A 115 19.64 -1.67 27.14
CA ALA A 115 21.00 -1.94 27.62
C ALA A 115 21.31 -1.19 28.92
N LEU A 116 20.92 0.09 29.01
CA LEU A 116 21.03 0.89 30.23
C LEU A 116 20.22 0.28 31.39
N PHE A 117 19.01 -0.22 31.13
CA PHE A 117 18.15 -0.81 32.15
C PHE A 117 18.67 -2.16 32.67
N LEU A 118 19.37 -2.92 31.83
CA LEU A 118 19.99 -4.20 32.19
C LEU A 118 21.39 -4.05 32.82
N GLY A 119 21.88 -2.83 33.00
CA GLY A 119 23.20 -2.57 33.59
C GLY A 119 24.37 -3.08 32.73
N ILE A 120 24.13 -3.38 31.46
CA ILE A 120 25.17 -3.77 30.51
C ILE A 120 25.78 -2.46 30.00
N ALA A 121 26.87 -2.03 30.63
CA ALA A 121 27.67 -0.92 30.13
C ALA A 121 28.16 -1.25 28.70
N ILE A 122 27.89 -0.35 27.74
CA ILE A 122 28.56 -0.34 26.44
C ILE A 122 29.92 0.35 26.60
#